data_AF-A0A831U7V4-F1
#
_entry.id   AF-A0A831U7V4-F1
#
_cell.length_a   1.000
_cell.length_b   1.000
_cell.length_c   1.000
_cell.angle_alpha   90.00
_cell.angle_beta   90.00
_cell.angle_gamma   90.00
#
_symmetry.space_group_name_H-M   'P 1'
#
loop_
_entity.id
_entity.type
_entity.pdbx_description
1 polymer ?
#
loop_
_entity_poly.entity_id
_entity_poly.type
_entity_poly.pdbx_seq_one_letter_code
_entity_poly.pdbx_strand_id
1 'polypeptide(L)' 'MSGMKKYKDTINLPKTDFPMRAGLTEREPELLDRWQKLGLYTQMRAMNRGRPKYVLHDGPPYANGELHEGTLLNK' A
#
# COMPACT_ATOMS: atom_id res chain seq x y z
N MET A 1 -36.82 7.51 -35.97
CA MET A 1 -37.49 7.11 -34.71
C MET A 1 -36.44 6.73 -33.69
N SER A 2 -36.56 7.35 -32.51
CA SER A 2 -35.87 6.99 -31.27
C SER A 2 -35.99 5.50 -30.98
N GLY A 3 -34.93 4.94 -30.39
CA GLY A 3 -35.12 3.88 -29.39
C GLY A 3 -34.77 2.47 -29.83
N MET A 4 -33.47 2.16 -29.85
CA MET A 4 -33.04 0.86 -29.36
C MET A 4 -32.06 1.15 -28.22
N LYS A 5 -32.59 1.22 -26.98
CA LYS A 5 -31.73 1.23 -25.77
C LYS A 5 -30.74 0.09 -25.96
N LYS A 6 -29.44 0.39 -26.06
CA LYS A 6 -28.43 -0.65 -26.24
C LYS A 6 -28.57 -1.57 -25.03
N TYR A 7 -28.74 -2.89 -25.24
CA TYR A 7 -28.82 -3.88 -24.16
C TYR A 7 -27.64 -3.78 -23.16
N LYS A 8 -26.52 -3.18 -23.58
CA LYS A 8 -25.39 -2.81 -22.73
C LYS A 8 -25.77 -1.89 -21.56
N ASP A 9 -26.79 -1.04 -21.73
CA ASP A 9 -27.25 -0.09 -20.70
C ASP A 9 -28.26 -0.73 -19.74
N THR A 10 -28.72 -1.96 -20.01
CA THR A 10 -29.65 -2.71 -19.14
C THR A 10 -28.96 -3.71 -18.22
N ILE A 11 -27.62 -3.77 -18.27
CA ILE A 11 -26.81 -4.71 -17.47
C ILE A 11 -25.95 -3.95 -16.45
N ASN A 12 -25.94 -4.45 -15.21
CA ASN A 12 -25.14 -3.89 -14.12
C ASN A 12 -23.71 -4.41 -14.20
N LEU A 13 -22.89 -3.78 -15.03
CA LEU A 13 -21.46 -4.09 -15.11
C LEU A 13 -20.69 -3.46 -13.95
N PRO A 14 -19.69 -4.18 -13.38
CA PRO A 14 -18.76 -3.59 -12.42
C PRO A 14 -18.02 -2.40 -13.04
N LYS A 15 -17.95 -1.29 -12.30
CA LYS A 15 -17.17 -0.10 -12.66
C LYS A 15 -16.24 0.21 -11.50
N THR A 16 -14.98 0.41 -11.81
CA THR A 16 -13.97 0.77 -10.83
C THR A 16 -12.94 1.69 -11.47
N ASP A 17 -12.49 2.67 -10.72
CA ASP A 17 -11.34 3.51 -11.08
C ASP A 17 -10.02 2.79 -10.76
N PHE A 18 -10.08 1.61 -10.13
CA PHE A 18 -8.92 0.78 -9.89
C PHE A 18 -8.38 0.24 -11.22
N PRO A 19 -7.15 0.62 -11.62
CA PRO A 19 -6.61 0.18 -12.89
C PRO A 19 -6.25 -1.30 -12.82
N MET A 20 -6.44 -2.00 -13.94
CA MET A 20 -6.05 -3.41 -14.05
C MET A 20 -4.53 -3.61 -14.00
N ARG A 21 -3.74 -2.62 -14.42
CA ARG A 21 -2.26 -2.65 -14.31
C ARG A 21 -1.83 -1.97 -13.02
N ALA A 22 -0.87 -2.58 -12.33
CA ALA A 22 -0.42 -2.12 -11.03
C ALA A 22 0.33 -0.78 -11.11
N GLY A 23 1.34 -0.64 -11.99
CA GLY A 23 2.17 0.57 -12.08
C GLY A 23 2.95 0.82 -10.78
N LEU A 24 3.61 -0.22 -10.26
CA LEU A 24 4.20 -0.20 -8.91
C LEU A 24 5.35 0.79 -8.79
N THR A 25 6.20 0.88 -9.82
CA THR A 25 7.35 1.80 -9.84
C THR A 25 6.95 3.25 -9.55
N GLU A 26 5.80 3.69 -10.06
CA GLU A 26 5.29 5.04 -9.83
C GLU A 26 4.45 5.13 -8.55
N ARG A 27 3.62 4.12 -8.27
CA ARG A 27 2.66 4.16 -7.15
C ARG A 27 3.28 3.92 -5.79
N GLU A 28 4.28 3.05 -5.67
CA GLU A 28 4.90 2.75 -4.37
C GLU A 28 5.51 4.00 -3.72
N PRO A 29 6.27 4.85 -4.44
CA PRO A 29 6.72 6.14 -3.91
C PRO A 29 5.59 7.06 -3.43
N GLU A 30 4.49 7.16 -4.19
CA GLU A 30 3.34 8.00 -3.82
C GLU A 30 2.64 7.49 -2.54
N LEU A 31 2.55 6.17 -2.38
CA LEU A 31 1.98 5.54 -1.19
C LEU A 31 2.85 5.80 0.05
N LEU A 32 4.17 5.68 -0.08
CA LEU A 32 5.13 5.95 1.00
C LEU A 32 5.04 7.41 1.46
N ASP A 33 5.04 8.37 0.52
CA ASP A 33 4.87 9.79 0.82
C ASP A 33 3.53 10.08 1.52
N ARG A 34 2.44 9.46 1.04
CA ARG A 34 1.13 9.56 1.70
C ARG A 34 1.17 9.03 3.13
N TRP A 35 1.77 7.87 3.39
CA TRP A 35 1.87 7.31 4.75
C TRP A 35 2.70 8.19 5.67
N GLN A 36 3.78 8.79 5.16
CA GLN A 36 4.62 9.72 5.90
C GLN A 36 3.84 10.99 6.26
N LYS A 37 3.12 11.60 5.30
CA LYS A 37 2.27 12.78 5.53
C LYS A 37 1.16 12.53 6.55
N LEU A 38 0.58 11.34 6.53
CA LEU A 38 -0.43 10.94 7.51
C LEU A 38 0.18 10.67 8.90
N GLY A 39 1.49 10.47 9.02
CA GLY A 39 2.12 10.00 10.25
C GLY A 39 1.58 8.63 10.67
N LEU A 40 1.34 7.74 9.69
CA LEU A 40 0.58 6.50 9.89
C LEU A 40 1.13 5.63 11.02
N TYR A 41 2.45 5.50 11.13
CA TYR A 41 3.09 4.74 12.20
C TYR A 41 2.72 5.28 13.59
N THR A 42 2.76 6.60 13.78
CA THR A 42 2.39 7.25 15.04
C THR A 42 0.93 6.99 15.38
N GLN A 43 0.03 7.06 14.40
CA GLN A 43 -1.39 6.75 14.60
C GLN A 43 -1.60 5.29 15.00
N MET A 44 -0.92 4.35 14.34
CA MET A 44 -0.98 2.92 14.70
C MET A 44 -0.49 2.68 16.13
N ARG A 45 0.57 3.36 16.56
CA ARG A 45 1.08 3.27 17.94
C ARG A 45 0.08 3.83 18.95
N ALA A 46 -0.59 4.93 18.63
CA ALA A 46 -1.62 5.52 19.49
C ALA A 46 -2.84 4.60 19.63
N MET A 47 -3.33 4.03 18.52
CA MET A 47 -4.48 3.12 18.50
C MET A 47 -4.26 1.84 19.31
N ASN A 48 -3.01 1.36 19.38
CA ASN A 48 -2.65 0.16 20.13
C ASN A 48 -2.26 0.43 21.60
N ARG A 49 -2.46 1.65 22.12
CA ARG A 49 -2.16 1.98 23.52
C ARG A 49 -2.92 1.04 24.47
N GLY A 50 -2.21 0.48 25.44
CA GLY A 50 -2.77 -0.42 26.47
C GLY A 50 -2.93 -1.88 26.04
N ARG A 51 -2.69 -2.22 24.77
CA ARG A 51 -2.67 -3.62 24.31
C ARG A 51 -1.38 -4.33 24.75
N PRO A 52 -1.37 -5.67 24.83
CA PRO A 52 -0.15 -6.43 25.06
C PRO A 52 0.95 -6.02 24.09
N LYS A 53 2.15 -5.79 24.61
CA LYS A 53 3.30 -5.36 23.80
C LYS A 53 3.85 -6.55 23.02
N TYR A 54 4.07 -6.34 21.73
CA TYR A 54 4.92 -7.18 20.91
C TYR A 54 6.19 -6.38 20.59
N VAL A 55 7.36 -6.95 20.91
CA VAL A 55 8.66 -6.30 20.73
C VAL A 55 9.49 -7.16 19.77
N LEU A 56 9.71 -6.65 18.56
CA LEU A 56 10.62 -7.21 17.58
C LEU A 56 11.96 -6.48 17.69
N HIS A 57 13.00 -7.18 18.15
CA HIS A 57 14.34 -6.65 18.22
C HIS A 57 15.01 -6.78 16.84
N ASP A 58 15.33 -5.65 16.23
CA ASP A 58 16.07 -5.63 14.98
C ASP A 58 17.57 -5.65 15.24
N GLY A 59 18.30 -6.51 14.51
CA GLY A 59 19.75 -6.57 14.60
C GLY A 59 20.37 -5.36 13.90
N PRO A 60 21.29 -4.60 14.53
CA PRO A 60 21.90 -3.45 13.89
C PRO A 60 22.68 -3.93 12.64
N PRO A 61 22.36 -3.43 11.44
CA PRO A 61 23.13 -3.76 10.25
C PRO A 61 24.51 -3.11 10.35
N TYR A 62 25.51 -3.73 9.74
CA TYR A 62 26.78 -3.04 9.53
C TYR A 62 26.59 -1.95 8.47
N ALA A 63 27.13 -0.76 8.73
CA ALA A 63 26.99 0.40 7.85
C ALA A 63 28.06 0.45 6.73
N ASN A 64 28.72 -0.67 6.42
CA ASN A 64 29.76 -0.77 5.40
C ASN A 64 29.29 -1.66 4.23
N GLY A 65 29.02 -1.04 3.09
CA GLY A 65 28.67 -1.74 1.85
C GLY A 65 27.24 -1.47 1.38
N GLU A 66 26.94 -1.96 0.18
CA GLU A 66 25.62 -1.85 -0.42
C GLU A 66 24.66 -2.91 0.14
N LEU A 67 23.37 -2.59 0.10
CA LEU A 67 22.32 -3.55 0.43
C LEU A 67 22.31 -4.67 -0.61
N HIS A 68 22.10 -5.89 -0.15
CA HIS A 68 21.95 -7.05 -1.01
C HIS A 68 20.65 -7.80 -0.68
N GLU A 69 20.31 -8.82 -1.46
CA GLU A 69 19.05 -9.57 -1.30
C GLU A 69 18.86 -10.15 0.11
N GLY A 70 19.96 -10.52 0.79
CA GLY A 70 19.90 -10.99 2.18
C GLY A 70 19.49 -9.89 3.17
N THR A 71 19.90 -8.64 2.92
CA THR A 71 19.42 -7.50 3.70
C THR A 71 17.94 -7.24 3.44
N LEU A 72 17.50 -7.38 2.19
CA LEU A 72 16.09 -7.24 1.82
C LEU A 72 15.23 -8.34 2.45
N LEU A 73 15.66 -9.60 2.42
CA LEU A 73 14.92 -10.72 2.99
C LEU A 73 14.75 -10.62 4.51
N ASN A 74 15.70 -10.00 5.20
CA ASN A 74 15.64 -9.82 6.64
C ASN A 74 14.64 -8.73 7.09
N LYS A 75 14.23 -7.84 6.20
CA LYS A 75 13.44 -6.63 6.51
C LYS A 75 12.05 -6.70 5.90
#